data_AF-A0A6J6RXC7-F1
#
_entry.id   AF-A0A6J6RXC7-F1
#
_cell.length_a   1.000
_cell.length_b   1.000
_cell.length_c   1.000
_cell.angle_alpha   90.00
_cell.angle_beta   90.00
_cell.angle_gamma   90.00
#
_symmetry.space_group_name_H-M   'P 1'
#
loop_
_entity.id
_entity.type
_entity.pdbx_description
1 polymer ?
#
loop_
_entity_poly.entity_id
_entity_poly.type
_entity_poly.pdbx_seq_one_letter_code
_entity_poly.pdbx_strand_id
1 'polypeptide(L)'
;MPTLREAAEAAGRPAPRVEASFPVCVTDDADAARARAAQLFAIYAQLPSYRAMMDKEGVADASGLAIVGSEAEVSDRIKDLVSAGVTDFAAAAFPSNPDEAGRTRAVLKSLV
;
A
#
# COMPACT_ATOMS: atom_id res chain seq x y z
N MET A 1 5.02 10.10 10.83
CA MET A 1 4.83 9.30 12.07
C MET A 1 5.39 10.00 13.31
N PRO A 2 4.57 10.77 14.07
CA PRO A 2 5.03 11.56 15.23
C PRO A 2 5.58 10.71 16.38
N THR A 3 4.83 9.69 16.83
CA THR A 3 5.18 8.89 18.02
C THR A 3 6.55 8.19 17.92
N LEU A 4 6.88 7.64 16.74
CA LEU A 4 8.18 7.00 16.48
C LEU A 4 9.33 8.01 16.48
N ARG A 5 9.10 9.23 15.96
CA ARG A 5 10.12 10.28 15.90
C ARG A 5 10.42 10.84 17.30
N GLU A 6 9.37 11.14 18.06
CA GLU A 6 9.48 11.63 19.45
C GLU A 6 10.21 10.63 20.34
N ALA A 7 9.89 9.33 20.23
CA ALA A 7 10.57 8.28 20.98
C ALA A 7 12.05 8.14 20.62
N ALA A 8 12.41 8.29 19.33
CA ALA A 8 13.80 8.24 18.89
C ALA A 8 14.59 9.46 19.41
N GLU A 9 13.99 10.65 19.34
CA GLU A 9 14.58 11.89 19.86
C GLU A 9 14.82 11.81 21.37
N ALA A 10 13.82 11.37 22.14
CA ALA A 10 13.94 11.17 23.59
C ALA A 10 15.05 10.17 23.96
N ALA A 11 15.33 9.20 23.09
CA ALA A 11 16.40 8.23 23.27
C ALA A 11 17.76 8.67 22.69
N GLY A 12 17.87 9.89 22.13
CA GLY A 12 19.09 10.37 21.48
C GLY A 12 19.49 9.59 20.22
N ARG A 13 18.52 8.95 19.56
CA ARG A 13 18.72 8.11 18.36
C ARG A 13 18.38 8.90 17.09
N PRO A 14 19.00 8.56 15.94
CA PRO A 14 18.57 9.11 14.65
C PRO A 14 17.09 8.82 14.36
N ALA A 15 16.46 9.68 13.57
CA ALA A 15 15.08 9.47 13.13
C ALA A 15 14.94 8.10 12.43
N PRO A 16 13.96 7.27 12.83
CA PRO A 16 13.79 5.94 12.26
C PRO A 16 13.29 6.02 10.82
N ARG A 17 13.70 5.06 9.99
CA ARG A 17 13.05 4.78 8.72
C ARG A 17 11.73 4.05 8.96
N VAL A 18 10.70 4.45 8.23
CA VAL A 18 9.35 3.88 8.28
C VAL A 18 9.09 3.23 6.93
N GLU A 19 9.06 1.90 6.93
CA GLU A 19 8.69 1.12 5.76
C GLU A 19 7.19 0.85 5.76
N ALA A 20 6.57 0.93 4.58
CA ALA A 20 5.20 0.49 4.39
C ALA A 20 5.05 -0.27 3.07
N SER A 21 4.42 -1.44 3.14
CA SER A 21 4.13 -2.27 1.97
C SER A 21 2.63 -2.38 1.73
N PHE A 22 2.24 -2.20 0.47
CA PHE A 22 0.86 -2.30 0.03
C PHE A 22 0.77 -3.07 -1.30
N PRO A 23 -0.32 -3.83 -1.53
CA PRO A 23 -0.65 -4.33 -2.86
C PRO A 23 -0.89 -3.16 -3.82
N VAL A 24 -0.28 -3.19 -5.01
CA VAL A 24 -0.44 -2.14 -6.02
C VAL A 24 -0.79 -2.73 -7.39
N CYS A 25 -1.79 -2.14 -8.06
CA CYS A 25 -2.11 -2.46 -9.45
C CYS A 25 -2.65 -1.22 -10.17
N VAL A 26 -1.98 -0.79 -11.24
CA VAL A 26 -2.51 0.21 -12.17
C VAL A 26 -3.36 -0.49 -13.22
N THR A 27 -4.61 -0.08 -13.36
CA THR A 27 -5.58 -0.65 -14.30
C THR A 27 -6.75 0.30 -14.53
N ASP A 28 -7.42 0.15 -15.67
CA ASP A 28 -8.69 0.84 -15.93
C ASP A 28 -9.91 0.04 -15.42
N ASP A 29 -9.70 -1.22 -15.00
CA ASP A 29 -10.72 -2.09 -14.39
C ASP A 29 -10.42 -2.33 -12.91
N ALA A 30 -10.63 -1.28 -12.12
CA ALA A 30 -10.33 -1.29 -10.69
C ALA A 30 -11.17 -2.32 -9.91
N ASP A 31 -12.39 -2.59 -10.35
CA ASP A 31 -13.28 -3.55 -9.69
C ASP A 31 -12.80 -4.98 -9.88
N ALA A 32 -12.40 -5.36 -11.11
CA ALA A 32 -11.80 -6.68 -11.33
C ALA A 32 -10.48 -6.86 -10.58
N ALA A 33 -9.65 -5.81 -10.50
CA ALA A 33 -8.42 -5.86 -9.73
C ALA A 33 -8.67 -5.96 -8.21
N ARG A 34 -9.67 -5.26 -7.66
CA ARG A 34 -10.05 -5.42 -6.24
C ARG A 34 -10.59 -6.81 -5.94
N ALA A 35 -11.44 -7.36 -6.81
CA ALA A 35 -11.92 -8.74 -6.68
C ALA A 35 -10.77 -9.75 -6.67
N ARG A 36 -9.77 -9.55 -7.55
CA ARG A 36 -8.54 -10.34 -7.59
C ARG A 36 -7.72 -10.20 -6.31
N ALA A 37 -7.60 -8.98 -5.78
CA ALA A 37 -6.92 -8.72 -4.52
C ALA A 37 -7.60 -9.44 -3.34
N ALA A 38 -8.94 -9.43 -3.29
CA ALA A 38 -9.70 -10.16 -2.27
C ALA A 38 -9.38 -11.66 -2.30
N GLN A 39 -9.17 -12.25 -3.48
CA GLN A 39 -8.81 -13.66 -3.63
C GLN A 39 -7.34 -13.93 -3.26
N LEU A 40 -6.40 -13.17 -3.83
CA LEU A 40 -4.96 -13.37 -3.63
C LEU A 40 -4.54 -13.14 -2.18
N PHE A 41 -5.18 -12.18 -1.51
CA PHE A 41 -4.84 -11.76 -0.16
C PHE A 41 -5.85 -12.25 0.90
N ALA A 42 -6.75 -13.17 0.53
CA ALA A 42 -7.78 -13.73 1.41
C ALA A 42 -7.22 -14.28 2.73
N ILE A 43 -6.02 -14.88 2.68
CA ILE A 43 -5.38 -15.48 3.86
C ILE A 43 -5.11 -14.45 4.96
N TYR A 44 -4.84 -13.18 4.63
CA TYR A 44 -4.57 -12.14 5.61
C TYR A 44 -5.80 -11.82 6.44
N ALA A 45 -7.00 -11.86 5.87
CA ALA A 45 -8.23 -11.66 6.63
C ALA A 45 -8.49 -12.76 7.69
N GLN A 46 -7.84 -13.92 7.55
CA GLN A 46 -7.94 -15.03 8.50
C GLN A 46 -6.95 -14.90 9.67
N LEU A 47 -5.94 -14.04 9.56
CA LEU A 47 -4.94 -13.84 10.61
C LEU A 47 -5.46 -12.78 11.61
N PRO A 48 -5.55 -13.09 12.91
CA PRO A 48 -6.12 -12.18 13.92
C PRO A 48 -5.49 -10.79 13.94
N SER A 49 -4.17 -10.69 13.71
CA SER A 49 -3.44 -9.42 13.68
C SER A 49 -3.83 -8.55 12.48
N TYR A 50 -4.02 -9.14 11.30
CA TYR A 50 -4.41 -8.44 10.08
C TYR A 50 -5.90 -8.07 10.12
N ARG A 51 -6.75 -8.96 10.64
CA ARG A 51 -8.17 -8.65 10.83
C ARG A 51 -8.37 -7.45 11.74
N ALA A 52 -7.64 -7.38 12.85
CA ALA A 52 -7.68 -6.24 13.76
C ALA A 52 -7.22 -4.92 13.09
N MET A 53 -6.30 -4.99 12.13
CA MET A 53 -5.92 -3.81 11.33
C MET A 53 -7.01 -3.43 10.33
N MET A 54 -7.61 -4.40 9.64
CA MET A 54 -8.74 -4.14 8.73
C MET A 54 -9.92 -3.48 9.44
N ASP A 55 -10.23 -3.92 10.66
CA ASP A 55 -11.28 -3.30 11.50
C ASP A 55 -10.96 -1.85 11.86
N LYS A 56 -9.69 -1.52 12.12
CA LYS A 56 -9.25 -0.14 12.40
C LYS A 56 -9.33 0.74 11.17
N GLU A 57 -8.99 0.20 10.00
CA GLU A 57 -9.05 0.92 8.72
C GLU A 57 -10.48 0.97 8.15
N GLY A 58 -11.46 0.31 8.77
CA GLY A 58 -12.85 0.30 8.35
C GLY A 58 -13.11 -0.49 7.06
N VAL A 59 -12.22 -1.43 6.72
CA VAL A 59 -12.32 -2.25 5.50
C VAL A 59 -12.80 -3.66 5.81
N ALA A 60 -13.65 -4.19 4.94
CA ALA A 60 -14.23 -5.53 5.10
C ALA A 60 -13.20 -6.64 4.84
N ASP A 61 -12.26 -6.42 3.91
CA ASP A 61 -11.26 -7.40 3.50
C ASP A 61 -9.99 -6.73 2.94
N ALA A 62 -9.05 -7.55 2.50
CA ALA A 62 -7.76 -7.11 1.97
C ALA A 62 -7.86 -6.29 0.67
N SER A 63 -8.96 -6.35 -0.07
CA SER A 63 -9.15 -5.52 -1.27
C SER A 63 -9.27 -4.03 -0.95
N GLY A 64 -9.82 -3.70 0.24
CA GLY A 64 -9.92 -2.32 0.71
C GLY A 64 -8.58 -1.70 1.08
N LEU A 65 -7.53 -2.52 1.25
CA LEU A 65 -6.16 -2.07 1.51
C LEU A 65 -5.31 -1.97 0.24
N ALA A 66 -5.79 -2.51 -0.89
CA ALA A 66 -5.04 -2.49 -2.14
C ALA A 66 -5.10 -1.11 -2.80
N ILE A 67 -3.96 -0.61 -3.26
CA ILE A 67 -3.86 0.62 -4.05
C ILE A 67 -4.11 0.26 -5.52
N VAL A 68 -5.32 0.52 -5.98
CA VAL A 68 -5.80 0.15 -7.31
C VAL A 68 -6.50 1.33 -7.98
N GLY A 69 -6.14 1.59 -9.23
CA GLY A 69 -6.77 2.60 -10.06
C GLY A 69 -5.91 2.99 -11.26
N SER A 70 -6.20 4.15 -11.83
CA SER A 70 -5.38 4.78 -12.85
C SER A 70 -3.98 5.16 -12.34
N GLU A 71 -3.09 5.52 -13.24
CA GLU A 71 -1.75 5.99 -12.92
C GLU A 71 -1.76 7.16 -11.94
N ALA A 72 -2.66 8.12 -12.14
CA ALA A 72 -2.78 9.31 -11.31
C ALA A 72 -3.25 8.94 -9.91
N GLU A 73 -4.32 8.14 -9.79
CA GLU A 73 -4.85 7.70 -8.51
C GLU A 73 -3.82 6.89 -7.71
N VAL A 74 -3.12 5.96 -8.35
CA VAL A 74 -2.07 5.17 -7.69
C VAL A 74 -0.90 6.06 -7.27
N SER A 75 -0.46 6.99 -8.12
CA SER A 75 0.61 7.95 -7.81
C SER A 75 0.25 8.81 -6.60
N ASP A 76 -0.97 9.36 -6.57
CA ASP A 76 -1.42 10.26 -5.52
C ASP A 76 -1.60 9.52 -4.19
N ARG A 77 -2.15 8.29 -4.20
CA ARG A 77 -2.23 7.47 -2.98
C ARG A 77 -0.86 7.11 -2.42
N ILE A 78 0.15 6.87 -3.26
CA ILE A 78 1.51 6.61 -2.76
C ILE A 78 2.12 7.90 -2.17
N LYS A 79 1.88 9.06 -2.78
CA LYS A 79 2.33 10.35 -2.22
C LYS A 79 1.68 10.67 -0.88
N ASP A 80 0.41 10.33 -0.70
CA ASP A 80 -0.29 10.48 0.59
C ASP A 80 0.42 9.70 1.71
N LEU A 81 0.91 8.49 1.42
CA LEU A 81 1.69 7.68 2.37
C LEU A 81 3.00 8.36 2.75
N VAL A 82 3.70 8.96 1.78
CA VAL A 82 4.91 9.74 2.03
C VAL A 82 4.59 10.95 2.93
N SER A 83 3.50 11.65 2.66
CA SER A 83 3.02 12.77 3.51
C SER A 83 2.65 12.32 4.93
N ALA A 84 2.15 11.10 5.11
CA ALA A 84 1.92 10.48 6.43
C ALA A 84 3.25 10.11 7.17
N GLY A 85 4.37 10.15 6.44
CA GLY A 85 5.72 9.97 6.97
C GLY A 85 6.30 8.57 6.75
N VAL A 86 5.81 7.83 5.75
CA VAL A 86 6.51 6.67 5.18
C VAL A 86 7.79 7.16 4.51
N THR A 87 8.92 6.52 4.80
CA THR A 87 10.23 6.85 4.20
C THR A 87 10.66 5.84 3.15
N ASP A 88 10.18 4.60 3.26
CA ASP A 88 10.51 3.51 2.35
C ASP A 88 9.18 2.83 1.96
N PHE A 89 8.86 2.80 0.67
CA PHE A 89 7.63 2.17 0.19
C PHE A 89 7.94 0.91 -0.61
N ALA A 90 7.33 -0.22 -0.24
CA ALA A 90 7.48 -1.48 -0.94
C ALA A 90 6.18 -1.87 -1.65
N ALA A 91 6.14 -1.71 -2.97
CA ALA A 91 4.98 -2.09 -3.77
C ALA A 91 4.93 -3.61 -4.00
N ALA A 92 3.90 -4.28 -3.48
CA ALA A 92 3.57 -5.65 -3.84
C ALA A 92 2.70 -5.65 -5.11
N ALA A 93 3.34 -5.53 -6.28
CA ALA A 93 2.63 -5.44 -7.56
C ALA A 93 1.87 -6.76 -7.88
N PHE A 94 0.60 -6.67 -8.27
CA PHE A 94 -0.26 -7.84 -8.56
C PHE A 94 -1.03 -7.74 -9.90
N PRO A 95 -0.36 -7.47 -11.03
CA PRO A 95 -1.02 -7.36 -12.33
C PRO A 95 -1.60 -8.71 -12.81
N SER A 96 -2.65 -8.66 -13.63
CA SER A 96 -3.26 -9.83 -14.30
C SER A 96 -2.73 -10.03 -15.72
N ASN A 97 -2.14 -9.00 -16.31
CA ASN A 97 -1.68 -9.01 -17.68
C ASN A 97 -0.43 -8.12 -17.86
N PRO A 98 0.27 -8.25 -19.01
CA PRO A 98 1.50 -7.49 -19.25
C PRO A 98 1.33 -5.96 -19.31
N ASP A 99 0.15 -5.47 -19.70
CA ASP A 99 -0.13 -4.03 -19.74
C ASP A 99 -0.22 -3.45 -18.33
N GLU A 100 -1.03 -4.05 -17.45
CA GLU A 100 -1.11 -3.69 -16.03
C GLU A 100 0.28 -3.74 -15.37
N ALA A 101 1.08 -4.76 -15.71
CA ALA A 101 2.45 -4.91 -15.19
C ALA A 101 3.36 -3.76 -15.66
N GLY A 102 3.29 -3.42 -16.94
CA GLY A 102 4.03 -2.32 -17.55
C GLY A 102 3.68 -0.97 -16.95
N ARG A 103 2.37 -0.66 -16.88
CA ARG A 103 1.84 0.60 -16.32
C ARG A 103 2.14 0.74 -14.84
N THR A 104 1.91 -0.30 -14.04
CA THR A 104 2.25 -0.30 -12.60
C THR A 104 3.73 -0.02 -12.40
N ARG A 105 4.61 -0.70 -13.14
CA ARG A 105 6.04 -0.47 -13.04
C ARG A 105 6.46 0.93 -13.49
N ALA A 106 5.83 1.47 -14.53
CA ALA A 106 6.10 2.82 -15.02
C ALA A 106 5.75 3.88 -13.96
N VAL A 107 4.60 3.76 -13.31
CA VAL A 107 4.21 4.64 -12.19
C VAL A 107 5.20 4.54 -11.05
N LEU A 108 5.52 3.33 -10.59
CA LEU A 108 6.47 3.14 -9.47
C LEU A 108 7.85 3.74 -9.76
N LYS A 109 8.32 3.65 -11.01
CA LYS A 109 9.57 4.27 -11.46
C LYS A 109 9.52 5.80 -11.57
N SER A 110 8.34 6.38 -11.73
CA SER A 110 8.18 7.84 -11.81
C SER A 110 8.23 8.52 -10.44
N LEU A 111 8.15 7.73 -9.36
CA LEU A 111 8.09 8.20 -7.97
C LEU A 111 9.46 8.21 -7.26
N VAL A 112 10.53 7.78 -7.95
CA VAL A 112 11.91 7.76 -7.46
C VAL A 112 12.74 8.90 -8.03
#